data_AF-A0A2E2XNP0-F1
#
_entry.id   AF-A0A2E2XNP0-F1
#
_cell.length_a   1.000
_cell.length_b   1.000
_cell.length_c   1.000
_cell.angle_alpha   90.00
_cell.angle_beta   90.00
_cell.angle_gamma   90.00
#
_symmetry.space_group_name_H-M   'P 1'
#
loop_
_entity.id
_entity.type
_entity.pdbx_description
1 polymer ?
#
loop_
_entity_poly.entity_id
_entity_poly.type
_entity_poly.pdbx_seq_one_letter_code
_entity_poly.pdbx_strand_id
1 'polypeptide(L)'
;MTTQTLNPNTPILIGVGEYSERLDDSNYQALSPVQLAVRAANAACDDALTKAALVDHIDAIASVRTFEDTSPKLAGPFGKANCFPRAIAKHVGIEPKVAIWEVGGGQSPQHLVSEFCEKLAAGDISMGLLVGAEAISTTRFLANQQKEVDWSETVDGDVEDRGPGSEGLSTPYMQKHMLYAAPQAYALLEHARRARLGLKPQEYARQMGELFAPFTSVAAENPHSMSRETFNATELIDVTEKNRIIADPYPRRLVARDQVNQSAALLLTTVAKAEALNIDASKWVFLHGYADVAEKGYMEREDLGASPAALMASQQALKAAGIGISDVDAMDLYSCFPIAVSNICDGLGLAADDPRGLTAVGGLPFFGGAGNNYSMHAVVSVAQKLRQKPGSYGFVGANGGFMSKYSVGVYSTSPRNFTAGDNQSLQNAVDQLPSPTVTETPNGEATIETYTVVYHKGAPAFSIVIGRLKATNERFLAMNRKEEPETLKTLLGEEPIGKTIFVTSAADANRFTF
;
A
#
# COMPACT_ATOMS: atom_id res chain seq x y z
N MET A 1 11.56 -37.71 12.41
CA MET A 1 10.71 -36.66 11.82
C MET A 1 10.10 -37.25 10.58
N THR A 2 8.80 -37.51 10.57
CA THR A 2 8.08 -37.99 9.39
C THR A 2 8.24 -36.96 8.28
N THR A 3 8.94 -37.31 7.21
CA THR A 3 9.00 -36.52 5.97
C THR A 3 7.58 -36.43 5.44
N GLN A 4 6.88 -35.36 5.79
CA GLN A 4 5.57 -35.08 5.21
C GLN A 4 5.81 -34.87 3.72
N THR A 5 5.31 -35.78 2.89
CA THR A 5 5.40 -35.66 1.44
C THR A 5 4.65 -34.38 1.05
N LEU A 6 5.33 -33.47 0.35
CA LEU A 6 4.70 -32.25 -0.14
C LEU A 6 3.62 -32.64 -1.14
N ASN A 7 2.46 -31.99 -1.05
CA ASN A 7 1.42 -32.10 -2.06
C ASN A 7 2.02 -31.56 -3.38
N PRO A 8 1.95 -32.32 -4.49
CA PRO A 8 2.39 -31.90 -5.82
C PRO A 8 1.87 -30.52 -6.24
N ASN A 9 0.65 -30.16 -5.82
CA ASN A 9 0.02 -28.88 -6.14
C ASN A 9 0.38 -27.75 -5.17
N THR A 10 1.31 -27.97 -4.23
CA THR A 10 1.72 -26.92 -3.30
C THR A 10 2.27 -25.72 -4.09
N PRO A 11 1.66 -24.52 -4.00
CA PRO A 11 2.15 -23.32 -4.66
C PRO A 11 3.46 -22.84 -4.07
N ILE A 12 4.34 -22.36 -4.95
CA ILE A 12 5.64 -21.79 -4.63
C ILE A 12 5.91 -20.58 -5.51
N LEU A 13 6.48 -19.55 -4.91
CA LEU A 13 7.12 -18.44 -5.61
C LEU A 13 8.49 -18.92 -6.09
N ILE A 14 8.70 -18.87 -7.42
CA ILE A 14 9.92 -19.40 -8.07
C ILE A 14 10.77 -18.29 -8.70
N GLY A 15 10.17 -17.16 -9.07
CA GLY A 15 10.85 -16.07 -9.75
C GLY A 15 10.40 -14.71 -9.22
N VAL A 16 11.36 -13.82 -9.02
CA VAL A 16 11.12 -12.43 -8.60
C VAL A 16 11.89 -11.46 -9.49
N GLY A 17 11.26 -10.36 -9.88
CA GLY A 17 11.86 -9.39 -10.79
C GLY A 17 11.48 -7.96 -10.46
N GLU A 18 12.43 -7.05 -10.61
CA GLU A 18 12.25 -5.61 -10.42
C GLU A 18 12.92 -4.84 -11.55
N TYR A 19 12.34 -3.69 -11.89
CA TYR A 19 12.96 -2.74 -12.81
C TYR A 19 12.57 -1.31 -12.45
N SER A 20 13.48 -0.37 -12.66
CA SER A 20 13.29 1.05 -12.32
C SER A 20 14.10 1.95 -13.26
N GLU A 21 13.56 3.13 -13.56
CA GLU A 21 14.30 4.20 -14.26
C GLU A 21 14.25 5.50 -13.46
N ARG A 22 15.40 6.18 -13.32
CA ARG A 22 15.43 7.58 -12.86
C ARG A 22 15.66 8.51 -14.03
N LEU A 23 15.11 9.72 -13.93
CA LEU A 23 15.19 10.73 -15.00
C LEU A 23 16.62 11.21 -15.28
N ASP A 24 17.50 11.09 -14.29
CA ASP A 24 18.91 11.48 -14.33
C ASP A 24 19.85 10.30 -14.63
N ASP A 25 19.33 9.07 -14.76
CA ASP A 25 20.13 7.92 -15.16
C ASP A 25 20.60 8.11 -16.63
N SER A 26 21.88 7.80 -16.91
CA SER A 26 22.47 7.98 -18.25
C SER A 26 21.84 7.11 -19.33
N ASN A 27 21.14 6.05 -18.93
CA ASN A 27 20.42 5.10 -19.79
C ASN A 27 18.90 5.22 -19.68
N TYR A 28 18.37 6.35 -19.19
CA TYR A 28 16.93 6.64 -19.17
C TYR A 28 16.31 6.51 -20.57
N GLN A 29 15.26 5.70 -20.71
CA GLN A 29 14.60 5.42 -22.02
C GLN A 29 13.19 6.00 -22.13
N ALA A 30 12.66 6.61 -21.06
CA ALA A 30 11.29 7.13 -21.02
C ALA A 30 10.23 6.06 -21.30
N LEU A 31 10.41 4.89 -20.68
CA LEU A 31 9.54 3.73 -20.88
C LEU A 31 8.10 4.00 -20.40
N SER A 32 7.13 3.42 -21.10
CA SER A 32 5.74 3.36 -20.68
C SER A 32 5.54 2.39 -19.49
N PRO A 33 4.42 2.48 -18.76
CA PRO A 33 4.09 1.51 -17.71
C PRO A 33 4.11 0.05 -18.20
N VAL A 34 3.61 -0.23 -19.41
CA VAL A 34 3.64 -1.58 -20.01
C VAL A 34 5.08 -2.03 -20.24
N GLN A 35 5.94 -1.16 -20.79
CA GLN A 35 7.34 -1.49 -21.05
C GLN A 35 8.12 -1.75 -19.75
N LEU A 36 7.88 -0.97 -18.68
CA LEU A 36 8.45 -1.22 -17.36
C LEU A 36 8.01 -2.60 -16.83
N ALA A 37 6.70 -2.87 -16.85
CA ALA A 37 6.13 -4.15 -16.42
C ALA A 37 6.75 -5.35 -17.17
N VAL A 38 6.97 -5.23 -18.48
CA VAL A 38 7.63 -6.26 -19.29
C VAL A 38 9.08 -6.50 -18.85
N ARG A 39 9.83 -5.46 -18.47
CA ARG A 39 11.20 -5.61 -17.95
C ARG A 39 11.19 -6.40 -16.64
N ALA A 40 10.30 -6.08 -15.71
CA ALA A 40 10.18 -6.81 -14.44
C ALA A 40 9.71 -8.26 -14.65
N ALA A 41 8.74 -8.49 -15.54
CA ALA A 41 8.25 -9.83 -15.87
C ALA A 41 9.34 -10.73 -16.47
N ASN A 42 10.15 -10.19 -17.39
CA ASN A 42 11.29 -10.91 -17.94
C ASN A 42 12.33 -11.23 -16.86
N ALA A 43 12.62 -10.27 -15.97
CA ALA A 43 13.53 -10.49 -14.85
C ALA A 43 13.03 -11.58 -13.89
N ALA A 44 11.72 -11.65 -13.62
CA ALA A 44 11.14 -12.72 -12.80
C ALA A 44 11.26 -14.10 -13.48
N CYS A 45 11.09 -14.17 -14.80
CA CYS A 45 11.32 -15.42 -15.55
C CYS A 45 12.79 -15.86 -15.50
N ASP A 46 13.72 -14.91 -15.68
CA ASP A 46 15.15 -15.18 -15.71
C ASP A 46 15.74 -15.46 -14.30
N ASP A 47 15.05 -15.04 -13.23
CA ASP A 47 15.38 -15.45 -11.86
C ASP A 47 15.00 -16.91 -11.56
N ALA A 48 13.96 -17.43 -12.22
CA ALA A 48 13.51 -18.82 -12.10
C ALA A 48 14.26 -19.77 -13.03
N LEU A 49 14.27 -19.47 -14.34
CA LEU A 49 14.98 -20.21 -15.39
C LEU A 49 15.40 -19.24 -16.52
N THR A 50 14.74 -19.32 -17.68
CA THR A 50 14.86 -18.35 -18.77
C THR A 50 13.46 -18.06 -19.26
N LYS A 51 13.21 -16.85 -19.74
CA LYS A 51 11.94 -16.52 -20.38
C LYS A 51 11.52 -17.56 -21.44
N ALA A 52 12.43 -17.90 -22.35
CA ALA A 52 12.14 -18.84 -23.45
C ALA A 52 11.70 -20.23 -22.96
N ALA A 53 12.19 -20.68 -21.80
CA ALA A 53 11.79 -21.97 -21.22
C ALA A 53 10.44 -21.92 -20.47
N LEU A 54 9.94 -20.72 -20.14
CA LEU A 54 8.79 -20.55 -19.25
C LEU A 54 7.55 -20.00 -19.96
N VAL A 55 7.69 -19.26 -21.06
CA VAL A 55 6.57 -18.56 -21.72
C VAL A 55 5.41 -19.49 -22.08
N ASP A 56 5.69 -20.69 -22.60
CA ASP A 56 4.65 -21.67 -22.97
C ASP A 56 3.98 -22.35 -21.77
N HIS A 57 4.42 -22.02 -20.55
CA HIS A 57 3.88 -22.58 -19.31
C HIS A 57 3.06 -21.58 -18.51
N ILE A 58 3.22 -20.27 -18.74
CA ILE A 58 2.48 -19.23 -18.03
C ILE A 58 1.06 -19.15 -18.58
N ASP A 59 0.10 -19.73 -17.86
CA ASP A 59 -1.30 -19.81 -18.26
C ASP A 59 -2.20 -18.80 -17.54
N ALA A 60 -1.65 -18.03 -16.60
CA ALA A 60 -2.35 -16.96 -15.91
C ALA A 60 -1.49 -15.71 -15.76
N ILE A 61 -2.12 -14.54 -15.90
CA ILE A 61 -1.52 -13.25 -15.56
C ILE A 61 -2.48 -12.45 -14.68
N ALA A 62 -1.96 -11.76 -13.67
CA ALA A 62 -2.69 -10.69 -13.00
C ALA A 62 -1.84 -9.44 -12.90
N SER A 63 -2.45 -8.29 -13.19
CA SER A 63 -1.79 -7.01 -13.06
C SER A 63 -2.41 -6.15 -11.97
N VAL A 64 -1.55 -5.51 -11.18
CA VAL A 64 -1.95 -4.43 -10.28
C VAL A 64 -2.32 -3.19 -11.11
N ARG A 65 -3.43 -2.55 -10.74
CA ARG A 65 -3.93 -1.38 -11.45
C ARG A 65 -3.04 -0.16 -11.24
N THR A 66 -2.71 0.51 -12.34
CA THR A 66 -1.99 1.79 -12.31
C THR A 66 -2.88 2.92 -11.79
N PHE A 67 -2.30 4.06 -11.42
CA PHE A 67 -3.05 5.25 -11.04
C PHE A 67 -3.89 5.82 -12.20
N GLU A 68 -3.34 5.82 -13.42
CA GLU A 68 -4.08 6.28 -14.61
C GLU A 68 -5.29 5.39 -14.97
N ASP A 69 -5.26 4.13 -14.55
CA ASP A 69 -6.36 3.18 -14.70
C ASP A 69 -7.32 3.16 -13.52
N THR A 70 -6.93 3.76 -12.39
CA THR A 70 -7.79 3.93 -11.21
C THR A 70 -8.69 5.14 -11.35
N SER A 71 -8.21 6.23 -11.97
CA SER A 71 -8.99 7.46 -12.16
C SER A 71 -8.58 8.22 -13.41
N PRO A 72 -9.54 8.63 -14.27
CA PRO A 72 -9.25 9.48 -15.43
C PRO A 72 -8.54 10.80 -15.08
N LYS A 73 -8.70 11.30 -13.84
CA LYS A 73 -8.03 12.53 -13.38
C LYS A 73 -6.52 12.37 -13.18
N LEU A 74 -6.05 11.13 -13.09
CA LEU A 74 -4.63 10.78 -12.91
C LEU A 74 -3.96 10.37 -14.22
N ALA A 75 -4.72 10.27 -15.32
CA ALA A 75 -4.20 9.90 -16.62
C ALA A 75 -3.31 10.99 -17.23
N GLY A 76 -2.20 10.56 -17.83
CA GLY A 76 -1.33 11.42 -18.62
C GLY A 76 -1.87 11.69 -20.03
N PRO A 77 -1.26 12.62 -20.79
CA PRO A 77 -1.72 12.98 -22.13
C PRO A 77 -1.24 12.01 -23.23
N PHE A 78 -0.48 10.96 -22.91
CA PHE A 78 0.23 10.12 -23.89
C PHE A 78 -0.54 8.88 -24.35
N GLY A 79 -1.80 8.72 -23.95
CA GLY A 79 -2.54 7.48 -24.16
C GLY A 79 -2.03 6.33 -23.30
N LYS A 80 -2.71 5.18 -23.40
CA LYS A 80 -2.43 3.98 -22.61
C LYS A 80 -2.97 2.72 -23.29
N ALA A 81 -2.58 1.56 -22.78
CA ALA A 81 -3.17 0.29 -23.20
C ALA A 81 -4.67 0.22 -22.79
N ASN A 82 -5.53 -0.29 -23.68
CA ASN A 82 -6.93 -0.59 -23.35
C ASN A 82 -7.08 -1.71 -22.32
N CYS A 83 -6.12 -2.64 -22.27
CA CYS A 83 -6.06 -3.74 -21.33
C CYS A 83 -4.62 -3.96 -20.88
N PHE A 84 -4.28 -3.45 -19.69
CA PHE A 84 -2.92 -3.48 -19.16
C PHE A 84 -2.32 -4.91 -19.05
N PRO A 85 -2.99 -5.92 -18.44
CA PRO A 85 -2.41 -7.26 -18.33
C PRO A 85 -2.23 -7.93 -19.70
N ARG A 86 -3.18 -7.76 -20.64
CA ARG A 86 -3.07 -8.35 -21.98
C ARG A 86 -1.97 -7.71 -22.81
N ALA A 87 -1.74 -6.40 -22.66
CA ALA A 87 -0.63 -5.72 -23.32
C ALA A 87 0.71 -6.26 -22.83
N ILE A 88 0.86 -6.44 -21.51
CA ILE A 88 2.07 -7.06 -20.93
C ILE A 88 2.25 -8.48 -21.45
N ALA A 89 1.19 -9.31 -21.42
CA ALA A 89 1.22 -10.68 -21.91
C ALA A 89 1.73 -10.78 -23.35
N LYS A 90 1.20 -9.94 -24.26
CA LYS A 90 1.63 -9.84 -25.66
C LYS A 90 3.13 -9.54 -25.79
N HIS A 91 3.66 -8.58 -25.04
CA HIS A 91 5.07 -8.18 -25.14
C HIS A 91 6.04 -9.15 -24.45
N VAL A 92 5.60 -9.83 -23.39
CA VAL A 92 6.37 -10.93 -22.77
C VAL A 92 6.44 -12.13 -23.72
N GLY A 93 5.35 -12.38 -24.45
CA GLY A 93 5.17 -13.49 -25.38
C GLY A 93 4.43 -14.67 -24.76
N ILE A 94 3.44 -14.40 -23.91
CA ILE A 94 2.61 -15.42 -23.24
C ILE A 94 1.15 -15.32 -23.70
N GLU A 95 0.43 -16.43 -23.68
CA GLU A 95 -1.00 -16.52 -24.02
C GLU A 95 -1.81 -17.03 -22.82
N PRO A 96 -2.04 -16.19 -21.80
CA PRO A 96 -2.68 -16.63 -20.57
C PRO A 96 -4.16 -16.92 -20.81
N LYS A 97 -4.64 -18.02 -20.26
CA LYS A 97 -6.06 -18.39 -20.20
C LYS A 97 -6.81 -17.50 -19.21
N VAL A 98 -6.17 -17.18 -18.09
CA VAL A 98 -6.71 -16.28 -17.06
C VAL A 98 -5.96 -14.96 -17.11
N ALA A 99 -6.67 -13.86 -17.32
CA ALA A 99 -6.11 -12.52 -17.20
C ALA A 99 -6.95 -11.71 -16.21
N ILE A 100 -6.34 -11.23 -15.13
CA ILE A 100 -7.00 -10.45 -14.08
C ILE A 100 -6.43 -9.04 -14.06
N TRP A 101 -7.32 -8.06 -14.01
CA TRP A 101 -6.97 -6.68 -13.74
C TRP A 101 -7.53 -6.26 -12.39
N GLU A 102 -6.65 -6.26 -11.38
CA GLU A 102 -7.05 -6.14 -9.98
C GLU A 102 -7.63 -4.75 -9.65
N VAL A 103 -8.32 -4.68 -8.52
CA VAL A 103 -8.72 -3.42 -7.89
C VAL A 103 -7.53 -2.53 -7.54
N GLY A 104 -7.78 -1.22 -7.44
CA GLY A 104 -6.83 -0.29 -6.87
C GLY A 104 -6.61 -0.51 -5.37
N GLY A 105 -5.38 -0.23 -4.93
CA GLY A 105 -4.95 -0.22 -3.54
C GLY A 105 -3.62 -0.96 -3.32
N GLY A 106 -2.82 -0.47 -2.37
CA GLY A 106 -1.51 -1.04 -2.05
C GLY A 106 -1.52 -2.46 -1.47
N GLN A 107 -2.69 -2.98 -1.06
CA GLN A 107 -2.86 -4.38 -0.63
C GLN A 107 -2.82 -5.37 -1.81
N SER A 108 -3.16 -4.89 -3.01
CA SER A 108 -3.44 -5.74 -4.19
C SER A 108 -2.30 -6.71 -4.54
N PRO A 109 -1.00 -6.35 -4.47
CA PRO A 109 0.08 -7.31 -4.73
C PRO A 109 0.04 -8.56 -3.84
N GLN A 110 -0.15 -8.38 -2.52
CA GLN A 110 -0.17 -9.49 -1.57
C GLN A 110 -1.45 -10.31 -1.69
N HIS A 111 -2.60 -9.64 -1.89
CA HIS A 111 -3.88 -10.29 -2.17
C HIS A 111 -3.79 -11.20 -3.41
N LEU A 112 -3.17 -10.73 -4.49
CA LEU A 112 -2.97 -11.52 -5.70
C LEU A 112 -2.06 -12.73 -5.46
N VAL A 113 -1.05 -12.62 -4.59
CA VAL A 113 -0.24 -13.79 -4.18
C VAL A 113 -1.10 -14.82 -3.46
N SER A 114 -1.91 -14.38 -2.48
CA SER A 114 -2.86 -15.25 -1.77
C SER A 114 -3.78 -15.99 -2.73
N GLU A 115 -4.46 -15.25 -3.61
CA GLU A 115 -5.41 -15.80 -4.58
C GLU A 115 -4.76 -16.76 -5.57
N PHE A 116 -3.58 -16.42 -6.10
CA PHE A 116 -2.88 -17.31 -7.04
C PHE A 116 -2.38 -18.58 -6.37
N CYS A 117 -1.96 -18.51 -5.09
CA CYS A 117 -1.65 -19.70 -4.32
C CYS A 117 -2.88 -20.63 -4.18
N GLU A 118 -4.07 -20.08 -3.92
CA GLU A 118 -5.31 -20.86 -3.87
C GLU A 118 -5.63 -21.52 -5.22
N LYS A 119 -5.58 -20.76 -6.33
CA LYS A 119 -5.85 -21.29 -7.68
C LYS A 119 -4.86 -22.37 -8.10
N LEU A 120 -3.57 -22.20 -7.79
CA LEU A 120 -2.53 -23.21 -8.05
C LEU A 120 -2.77 -24.48 -7.21
N ALA A 121 -3.11 -24.33 -5.93
CA ALA A 121 -3.39 -25.46 -5.05
C ALA A 121 -4.64 -26.25 -5.51
N ALA A 122 -5.65 -25.54 -6.01
CA ALA A 122 -6.87 -26.13 -6.59
C ALA A 122 -6.64 -26.78 -7.96
N GLY A 123 -5.57 -26.40 -8.68
CA GLY A 123 -5.27 -26.86 -10.03
C GLY A 123 -5.99 -26.09 -11.14
N ASP A 124 -6.53 -24.91 -10.83
CA ASP A 124 -7.23 -24.05 -11.80
C ASP A 124 -6.25 -23.40 -12.79
N ILE A 125 -5.01 -23.18 -12.36
CA ILE A 125 -3.90 -22.65 -13.14
C ILE A 125 -2.64 -23.47 -12.85
N SER A 126 -1.65 -23.44 -13.74
CA SER A 126 -0.39 -24.18 -13.57
C SER A 126 0.83 -23.30 -13.35
N MET A 127 0.82 -22.07 -13.87
CA MET A 127 1.86 -21.07 -13.62
C MET A 127 1.31 -19.67 -13.83
N GLY A 128 1.46 -18.83 -12.82
CA GLY A 128 0.93 -17.48 -12.80
C GLY A 128 2.02 -16.41 -12.75
N LEU A 129 1.85 -15.36 -13.55
CA LEU A 129 2.65 -14.15 -13.52
C LEU A 129 1.86 -13.01 -12.86
N LEU A 130 2.37 -12.48 -11.75
CA LEU A 130 1.85 -11.25 -11.14
C LEU A 130 2.77 -10.10 -11.53
N VAL A 131 2.21 -8.94 -11.86
CA VAL A 131 3.01 -7.80 -12.32
C VAL A 131 2.36 -6.47 -11.99
N GLY A 132 3.16 -5.42 -11.81
CA GLY A 132 2.66 -4.05 -11.76
C GLY A 132 3.76 -3.05 -12.10
N ALA A 133 3.34 -1.86 -12.51
CA ALA A 133 4.25 -0.78 -12.85
C ALA A 133 3.61 0.60 -12.69
N GLU A 134 4.44 1.61 -12.50
CA GLU A 134 4.10 3.03 -12.58
C GLU A 134 5.20 3.79 -13.30
N ALA A 135 4.82 4.80 -14.10
CA ALA A 135 5.74 5.67 -14.85
C ALA A 135 5.48 7.18 -14.60
N ILE A 136 4.96 7.53 -13.43
CA ILE A 136 4.48 8.88 -13.11
C ILE A 136 5.59 9.94 -13.27
N SER A 137 6.84 9.60 -12.94
CA SER A 137 7.98 10.51 -13.14
C SER A 137 8.20 10.81 -14.62
N THR A 138 8.25 9.78 -15.46
CA THR A 138 8.37 9.92 -16.93
C THR A 138 7.19 10.70 -17.49
N THR A 139 5.96 10.37 -17.11
CA THR A 139 4.76 11.08 -17.57
C THR A 139 4.81 12.57 -17.26
N ARG A 140 5.12 12.95 -16.01
CA ARG A 140 5.20 14.37 -15.62
C ARG A 140 6.35 15.08 -16.33
N PHE A 141 7.51 14.43 -16.44
CA PHE A 141 8.69 14.98 -17.10
C PHE A 141 8.44 15.28 -18.58
N LEU A 142 7.90 14.32 -19.34
CA LEU A 142 7.60 14.48 -20.75
C LEU A 142 6.51 15.54 -20.98
N ALA A 143 5.49 15.59 -20.13
CA ALA A 143 4.40 16.56 -20.25
C ALA A 143 4.92 17.99 -20.01
N ASN A 144 5.79 18.18 -19.02
CA ASN A 144 6.43 19.46 -18.75
C ASN A 144 7.38 19.90 -19.88
N GLN A 145 7.99 18.96 -20.59
CA GLN A 145 8.81 19.24 -21.77
C GLN A 145 8.00 19.37 -23.06
N GLN A 146 6.68 19.21 -23.01
CA GLN A 146 5.80 19.24 -24.20
C GLN A 146 6.26 18.26 -25.29
N LYS A 147 6.80 17.10 -24.89
CA LYS A 147 7.20 16.05 -25.82
C LYS A 147 5.97 15.33 -26.35
N GLU A 148 6.00 14.96 -27.63
CA GLU A 148 4.99 14.09 -28.23
C GLU A 148 5.43 12.64 -28.07
N VAL A 149 4.68 11.88 -27.27
CA VAL A 149 4.87 10.45 -27.05
C VAL A 149 3.49 9.78 -27.12
N ASP A 150 3.44 8.59 -27.71
CA ASP A 150 2.22 7.79 -27.80
C ASP A 150 2.46 6.42 -27.17
N TRP A 151 1.75 6.15 -26.09
CA TRP A 151 1.70 4.89 -25.36
C TRP A 151 0.37 4.16 -25.55
N SER A 152 -0.47 4.62 -26.48
CA SER A 152 -1.72 3.97 -26.82
C SER A 152 -1.44 2.59 -27.39
N GLU A 153 -2.10 1.58 -26.83
CA GLU A 153 -2.06 0.23 -27.35
C GLU A 153 -3.46 -0.39 -27.30
N THR A 154 -3.85 -1.03 -28.38
CA THR A 154 -5.07 -1.84 -28.44
C THR A 154 -4.67 -3.30 -28.56
N VAL A 155 -5.15 -4.11 -27.62
CA VAL A 155 -4.96 -5.56 -27.59
C VAL A 155 -6.31 -6.24 -27.35
N ASP A 156 -6.51 -7.38 -28.01
CA ASP A 156 -7.69 -8.21 -27.87
C ASP A 156 -7.52 -9.23 -26.72
N GLY A 157 -8.64 -9.81 -26.28
CA GLY A 157 -8.69 -10.90 -25.31
C GLY A 157 -9.42 -10.54 -24.02
N ASP A 158 -10.06 -11.54 -23.42
CA ASP A 158 -10.86 -11.35 -22.23
C ASP A 158 -10.01 -10.99 -21.01
N VAL A 159 -10.54 -10.16 -20.13
CA VAL A 159 -9.93 -9.81 -18.84
C VAL A 159 -11.01 -9.74 -17.78
N GLU A 160 -10.73 -10.29 -16.62
CA GLU A 160 -11.50 -10.03 -15.41
C GLU A 160 -11.10 -8.65 -14.87
N ASP A 161 -11.77 -7.61 -15.36
CA ASP A 161 -11.57 -6.24 -14.86
C ASP A 161 -12.39 -6.02 -13.58
N ARG A 162 -11.69 -5.95 -12.44
CA ARG A 162 -12.29 -5.74 -11.11
C ARG A 162 -12.59 -4.27 -10.80
N GLY A 163 -12.31 -3.36 -11.72
CA GLY A 163 -12.57 -1.93 -11.59
C GLY A 163 -11.65 -1.22 -10.60
N PRO A 164 -11.92 0.06 -10.30
CA PRO A 164 -10.99 0.92 -9.54
C PRO A 164 -10.88 0.58 -8.05
N GLY A 165 -11.82 -0.20 -7.48
CA GLY A 165 -11.81 -0.53 -6.05
C GLY A 165 -12.06 0.65 -5.12
N SER A 166 -12.73 1.70 -5.59
CA SER A 166 -13.00 2.92 -4.83
C SER A 166 -14.28 2.86 -3.96
N GLU A 167 -15.03 1.76 -4.04
CA GLU A 167 -16.23 1.57 -3.24
C GLU A 167 -15.89 1.62 -1.74
N GLY A 168 -16.69 2.36 -0.96
CA GLY A 168 -16.48 2.58 0.48
C GLY A 168 -15.27 3.47 0.87
N LEU A 169 -14.27 3.65 -0.01
CA LEU A 169 -13.08 4.46 0.28
C LEU A 169 -13.32 5.97 0.22
N SER A 170 -14.26 6.42 -0.63
CA SER A 170 -14.55 7.83 -0.85
C SER A 170 -16.04 8.03 -1.11
N THR A 171 -16.80 8.25 -0.05
CA THR A 171 -18.26 8.49 -0.15
C THR A 171 -18.55 9.90 -0.63
N PRO A 172 -19.74 10.18 -1.21
CA PRO A 172 -20.14 11.54 -1.56
C PRO A 172 -20.06 12.51 -0.37
N TYR A 173 -20.37 12.04 0.84
CA TYR A 173 -20.25 12.83 2.06
C TYR A 173 -18.80 13.23 2.36
N MET A 174 -17.85 12.29 2.23
CA MET A 174 -16.43 12.58 2.39
C MET A 174 -15.92 13.55 1.30
N GLN A 175 -16.33 13.34 0.05
CA GLN A 175 -15.93 14.20 -1.08
C GLN A 175 -16.40 15.65 -0.91
N LYS A 176 -17.62 15.87 -0.43
CA LYS A 176 -18.15 17.21 -0.08
C LYS A 176 -17.26 17.94 0.92
N HIS A 177 -16.69 17.21 1.87
CA HIS A 177 -15.79 17.74 2.91
C HIS A 177 -14.32 17.69 2.50
N MET A 178 -14.04 17.54 1.20
CA MET A 178 -12.69 17.44 0.67
C MET A 178 -11.88 16.31 1.30
N LEU A 179 -12.48 15.21 1.75
CA LEU A 179 -11.80 14.05 2.32
C LEU A 179 -11.71 12.93 1.27
N TYR A 180 -10.76 13.03 0.34
CA TYR A 180 -10.60 12.06 -0.75
C TYR A 180 -9.14 11.79 -1.13
N ALA A 181 -8.20 12.64 -0.73
CA ALA A 181 -6.78 12.46 -0.98
C ALA A 181 -6.09 11.85 0.24
N ALA A 182 -5.13 10.96 0.01
CA ALA A 182 -4.48 10.21 1.07
C ALA A 182 -3.85 11.10 2.16
N PRO A 183 -3.12 12.20 1.88
CA PRO A 183 -2.49 12.98 2.94
C PRO A 183 -3.47 13.50 4.00
N GLN A 184 -4.65 14.02 3.59
CA GLN A 184 -5.62 14.52 4.57
C GLN A 184 -6.35 13.39 5.31
N ALA A 185 -6.61 12.26 4.65
CA ALA A 185 -7.25 11.11 5.28
C ALA A 185 -6.34 10.44 6.30
N TYR A 186 -5.07 10.23 5.98
CA TYR A 186 -4.11 9.66 6.93
C TYR A 186 -3.80 10.62 8.08
N ALA A 187 -3.77 11.94 7.82
CA ALA A 187 -3.51 12.93 8.86
C ALA A 187 -4.56 12.91 9.98
N LEU A 188 -5.84 12.75 9.63
CA LEU A 188 -6.92 12.59 10.60
C LEU A 188 -6.73 11.32 11.45
N LEU A 189 -6.31 10.20 10.86
CA LEU A 189 -6.03 8.95 11.59
C LEU A 189 -4.81 9.16 12.53
N GLU A 190 -3.77 9.83 12.04
CA GLU A 190 -2.54 10.13 12.78
C GLU A 190 -2.80 10.99 14.01
N HIS A 191 -3.61 12.05 13.86
CA HIS A 191 -4.04 12.88 14.98
C HIS A 191 -4.92 12.13 15.98
N ALA A 192 -5.78 11.22 15.51
CA ALA A 192 -6.56 10.36 16.41
C ALA A 192 -5.65 9.42 17.22
N ARG A 193 -4.63 8.82 16.59
CA ARG A 193 -3.60 8.02 17.28
C ARG A 193 -2.84 8.87 18.30
N ARG A 194 -2.38 10.07 17.91
CA ARG A 194 -1.68 11.01 18.82
C ARG A 194 -2.51 11.30 20.06
N ALA A 195 -3.81 11.60 19.88
CA ALA A 195 -4.73 11.88 20.97
C ALA A 195 -4.90 10.69 21.92
N ARG A 196 -5.09 9.48 21.38
CA ARG A 196 -5.18 8.25 22.17
C ARG A 196 -3.94 8.02 23.04
N LEU A 197 -2.76 8.32 22.51
CA LEU A 197 -1.49 8.18 23.24
C LEU A 197 -1.21 9.33 24.21
N GLY A 198 -2.02 10.40 24.21
CA GLY A 198 -1.83 11.57 25.07
C GLY A 198 -0.55 12.36 24.75
N LEU A 199 -0.05 12.27 23.52
CA LEU A 199 1.23 12.86 23.13
C LEU A 199 1.06 14.29 22.61
N LYS A 200 1.98 15.16 23.01
CA LYS A 200 2.07 16.53 22.48
C LYS A 200 2.52 16.53 21.02
N PRO A 201 2.15 17.54 20.20
CA PRO A 201 2.52 17.58 18.78
C PRO A 201 4.01 17.41 18.49
N GLN A 202 4.88 18.11 19.23
CA GLN A 202 6.35 18.03 19.02
C GLN A 202 6.92 16.65 19.34
N GLU A 203 6.43 16.02 20.41
CA GLU A 203 6.85 14.68 20.82
C GLU A 203 6.37 13.62 19.82
N TYR A 204 5.15 13.77 19.32
CA TYR A 204 4.62 12.88 18.29
C TYR A 204 5.38 13.02 16.96
N ALA A 205 5.72 14.25 16.56
CA ALA A 205 6.54 14.50 15.38
C ALA A 205 7.89 13.80 15.49
N ARG A 206 8.58 13.90 16.64
CA ARG A 206 9.83 13.19 16.92
C ARG A 206 9.69 11.68 16.71
N GLN A 207 8.63 11.07 17.24
CA GLN A 207 8.37 9.64 17.05
C GLN A 207 8.17 9.26 15.58
N MET A 208 7.47 10.08 14.79
CA MET A 208 7.34 9.84 13.35
C MET A 208 8.69 9.91 12.62
N GLY A 209 9.54 10.88 12.99
CA GLY A 209 10.90 11.01 12.44
C GLY A 209 11.78 9.82 12.79
N GLU A 210 11.75 9.37 14.05
CA GLU A 210 12.52 8.21 14.52
C GLU A 210 12.08 6.92 13.84
N LEU A 211 10.77 6.74 13.63
CA LEU A 211 10.24 5.58 12.91
C LEU A 211 10.75 5.50 11.46
N PHE A 212 10.84 6.63 10.75
CA PHE A 212 11.19 6.65 9.33
C PHE A 212 12.67 6.85 9.03
N ALA A 213 13.48 7.33 9.98
CA ALA A 213 14.93 7.49 9.74
C ALA A 213 15.61 6.19 9.27
N PRO A 214 15.39 5.01 9.89
CA PRO A 214 15.95 3.75 9.40
C PRO A 214 15.49 3.36 7.99
N PHE A 215 14.26 3.71 7.60
CA PHE A 215 13.74 3.43 6.26
C PHE A 215 14.57 4.15 5.18
N THR A 216 15.05 5.37 5.47
CA THR A 216 15.90 6.13 4.54
C THR A 216 17.23 5.43 4.27
N SER A 217 17.82 4.79 5.29
CA SER A 217 19.07 4.04 5.15
C SER A 217 18.88 2.81 4.27
N VAL A 218 17.80 2.04 4.50
CA VAL A 218 17.47 0.88 3.67
C VAL A 218 17.20 1.30 2.23
N ALA A 219 16.45 2.39 2.02
CA ALA A 219 16.19 2.92 0.68
C ALA A 219 17.49 3.35 -0.03
N ALA A 220 18.43 3.99 0.66
CA ALA A 220 19.66 4.46 0.06
C ALA A 220 20.55 3.35 -0.51
N GLU A 221 20.48 2.15 0.09
CA GLU A 221 21.21 0.96 -0.35
C GLU A 221 20.48 0.18 -1.45
N ASN A 222 19.18 0.38 -1.61
CA ASN A 222 18.38 -0.32 -2.61
C ASN A 222 18.59 0.30 -4.02
N PRO A 223 19.05 -0.49 -5.01
CA PRO A 223 19.34 0.01 -6.36
C PRO A 223 18.11 0.54 -7.11
N HIS A 224 16.92 0.10 -6.74
CA HIS A 224 15.65 0.48 -7.35
C HIS A 224 15.01 1.72 -6.73
N SER A 225 15.60 2.27 -5.66
CA SER A 225 15.08 3.48 -5.01
C SER A 225 15.13 4.71 -5.89
N MET A 226 14.09 5.54 -5.75
CA MET A 226 13.98 6.86 -6.38
C MET A 226 14.74 7.95 -5.61
N SER A 227 15.04 7.73 -4.33
CA SER A 227 15.91 8.59 -3.52
C SER A 227 17.03 7.77 -2.91
N ARG A 228 18.25 8.31 -2.92
CA ARG A 228 19.39 7.77 -2.18
C ARG A 228 19.83 8.63 -1.00
N GLU A 229 19.08 9.68 -0.71
CA GLU A 229 19.33 10.53 0.45
C GLU A 229 18.93 9.82 1.74
N THR A 230 19.82 9.80 2.71
CA THR A 230 19.55 9.38 4.10
C THR A 230 19.25 10.58 4.97
N PHE A 231 18.28 10.46 5.88
CA PHE A 231 17.91 11.52 6.81
C PHE A 231 17.88 10.99 8.24
N ASN A 232 18.27 11.84 9.19
CA ASN A 232 17.98 11.59 10.60
C ASN A 232 16.55 12.02 10.96
N ALA A 233 16.11 11.67 12.17
CA ALA A 233 14.75 11.95 12.65
C ALA A 233 14.38 13.44 12.61
N THR A 234 15.29 14.32 13.03
CA THR A 234 15.10 15.78 13.03
C THR A 234 14.96 16.31 11.61
N GLU A 235 15.81 15.87 10.67
CA GLU A 235 15.72 16.30 9.27
C GLU A 235 14.42 15.88 8.59
N LEU A 236 13.82 14.76 8.99
CA LEU A 236 12.54 14.31 8.47
C LEU A 236 11.37 15.21 8.92
N ILE A 237 11.45 15.76 10.12
CA ILE A 237 10.33 16.50 10.75
C ILE A 237 10.49 18.02 10.67
N ASP A 238 11.71 18.52 10.50
CA ASP A 238 12.00 19.94 10.42
C ASP A 238 11.32 20.57 9.19
N VAL A 239 10.44 21.53 9.47
CA VAL A 239 9.70 22.25 8.44
C VAL A 239 10.62 23.27 7.80
N THR A 240 10.90 23.05 6.52
CA THR A 240 11.70 23.95 5.67
C THR A 240 10.98 24.19 4.35
N GLU A 241 11.49 25.06 3.50
CA GLU A 241 10.93 25.23 2.15
C GLU A 241 10.95 23.90 1.34
N LYS A 242 12.02 23.11 1.49
CA LYS A 242 12.16 21.79 0.86
C LYS A 242 11.31 20.72 1.56
N ASN A 243 11.06 20.85 2.85
CA ASN A 243 10.28 19.91 3.66
C ASN A 243 9.01 20.55 4.23
N ARG A 244 8.27 21.28 3.37
CA ARG A 244 7.04 21.96 3.77
C ARG A 244 5.96 20.98 4.24
N ILE A 245 5.03 21.46 5.07
CA ILE A 245 3.82 20.72 5.43
C ILE A 245 2.94 20.50 4.18
N ILE A 246 2.41 19.28 4.06
CA ILE A 246 1.43 18.89 3.04
C ILE A 246 0.02 18.91 3.66
N ALA A 247 -0.15 18.16 4.74
CA ALA A 247 -1.30 18.19 5.62
C ALA A 247 -0.78 17.91 7.02
N ASP A 248 -1.09 18.76 8.00
CA ASP A 248 -0.69 18.56 9.41
C ASP A 248 -1.12 17.16 9.88
N PRO A 249 -0.21 16.32 10.41
CA PRO A 249 1.12 16.65 10.94
C PRO A 249 2.30 16.34 9.99
N TYR A 250 2.04 16.10 8.70
CA TYR A 250 3.02 15.58 7.75
C TYR A 250 3.77 16.68 6.98
N PRO A 251 5.08 16.83 7.24
CA PRO A 251 5.99 17.43 6.26
C PRO A 251 6.19 16.49 5.07
N ARG A 252 6.62 17.06 3.93
CA ARG A 252 6.77 16.36 2.64
C ARG A 252 7.55 15.04 2.74
N ARG A 253 8.61 14.98 3.56
CA ARG A 253 9.48 13.80 3.69
C ARG A 253 8.82 12.62 4.40
N LEU A 254 7.70 12.82 5.10
CA LEU A 254 6.93 11.75 5.74
C LEU A 254 5.74 11.26 4.90
N VAL A 255 5.61 11.76 3.66
CA VAL A 255 4.55 11.40 2.73
C VAL A 255 5.12 10.56 1.59
N ALA A 256 4.40 9.52 1.19
CA ALA A 256 4.74 8.68 0.03
C ALA A 256 5.12 9.51 -1.21
N ARG A 257 6.17 9.07 -1.92
CA ARG A 257 6.59 9.65 -3.20
C ARG A 257 5.92 8.90 -4.35
N ASP A 258 4.90 9.48 -4.97
CA ASP A 258 4.20 8.92 -6.14
C ASP A 258 5.00 9.08 -7.45
N GLN A 259 5.92 10.05 -7.51
CA GLN A 259 6.75 10.32 -8.68
C GLN A 259 7.86 9.27 -8.82
N VAL A 260 7.54 8.16 -9.47
CA VAL A 260 8.45 7.04 -9.69
C VAL A 260 8.35 6.51 -11.13
N ASN A 261 9.39 5.80 -11.58
CA ASN A 261 9.29 4.83 -12.68
C ASN A 261 9.78 3.49 -12.16
N GLN A 262 8.85 2.63 -11.74
CA GLN A 262 9.15 1.39 -11.02
C GLN A 262 8.18 0.29 -11.43
N SER A 263 8.67 -0.95 -11.43
CA SER A 263 7.88 -2.14 -11.72
C SER A 263 8.44 -3.35 -11.00
N ALA A 264 7.57 -4.28 -10.65
CA ALA A 264 7.92 -5.55 -10.06
C ALA A 264 7.04 -6.66 -10.65
N ALA A 265 7.55 -7.88 -10.60
CA ALA A 265 6.83 -9.08 -11.01
C ALA A 265 7.19 -10.28 -10.14
N LEU A 266 6.23 -11.20 -9.99
CA LEU A 266 6.35 -12.44 -9.25
C LEU A 266 5.88 -13.60 -10.15
N LEU A 267 6.64 -14.69 -10.18
CA LEU A 267 6.29 -15.90 -10.92
C LEU A 267 6.03 -17.04 -9.94
N LEU A 268 4.82 -17.60 -9.97
CA LEU A 268 4.37 -18.67 -9.09
C LEU A 268 4.00 -19.92 -9.88
N THR A 269 4.26 -21.09 -9.32
CA THR A 269 3.85 -22.38 -9.89
C THR A 269 3.67 -23.41 -8.77
N THR A 270 3.41 -24.67 -9.11
CA THR A 270 3.33 -25.77 -8.14
C THR A 270 4.66 -26.50 -8.00
N VAL A 271 4.89 -27.17 -6.86
CA VAL A 271 6.08 -28.03 -6.64
C VAL A 271 6.28 -29.01 -7.80
N ALA A 272 5.25 -29.75 -8.21
CA ALA A 272 5.37 -30.73 -9.29
C ALA A 272 5.73 -30.10 -10.65
N LYS A 273 5.20 -28.91 -10.95
CA LYS A 273 5.53 -28.19 -12.18
C LYS A 273 6.97 -27.67 -12.15
N ALA A 274 7.43 -27.15 -11.01
CA ALA A 274 8.80 -26.72 -10.82
C ALA A 274 9.79 -27.89 -10.95
N GLU A 275 9.49 -29.04 -10.37
CA GLU A 275 10.27 -30.28 -10.52
C GLU A 275 10.33 -30.73 -11.99
N ALA A 276 9.18 -30.76 -12.68
CA ALA A 276 9.10 -31.16 -14.08
C ALA A 276 9.93 -30.25 -15.02
N LEU A 277 10.07 -28.97 -14.66
CA LEU A 277 10.88 -27.98 -15.39
C LEU A 277 12.33 -27.89 -14.90
N ASN A 278 12.73 -28.68 -13.89
CA ASN A 278 14.04 -28.64 -13.25
C ASN A 278 14.40 -27.24 -12.71
N ILE A 279 13.44 -26.53 -12.13
CA ILE A 279 13.68 -25.27 -11.43
C ILE A 279 14.44 -25.58 -10.14
N ASP A 280 15.55 -24.89 -9.91
CA ASP A 280 16.37 -25.06 -8.71
C ASP A 280 15.53 -24.82 -7.43
N ALA A 281 15.49 -25.82 -6.54
CA ALA A 281 14.79 -25.75 -5.27
C ALA A 281 15.29 -24.63 -4.35
N SER A 282 16.52 -24.14 -4.55
CA SER A 282 17.05 -22.97 -3.84
C SER A 282 16.26 -21.68 -4.13
N LYS A 283 15.50 -21.64 -5.23
CA LYS A 283 14.62 -20.53 -5.60
C LYS A 283 13.25 -20.60 -4.94
N TRP A 284 12.84 -21.73 -4.39
CA TRP A 284 11.46 -21.92 -3.95
C TRP A 284 11.20 -21.19 -2.64
N VAL A 285 10.17 -20.34 -2.64
CA VAL A 285 9.65 -19.66 -1.45
C VAL A 285 8.18 -20.03 -1.29
N PHE A 286 7.82 -20.53 -0.13
CA PHE A 286 6.48 -20.98 0.21
C PHE A 286 5.72 -19.88 0.94
N LEU A 287 4.42 -19.75 0.67
CA LEU A 287 3.50 -18.96 1.48
C LEU A 287 3.02 -19.82 2.66
N HIS A 288 3.59 -19.58 3.84
CA HIS A 288 3.32 -20.34 5.07
C HIS A 288 2.02 -19.94 5.75
N GLY A 289 1.59 -18.69 5.55
CA GLY A 289 0.33 -18.17 6.08
C GLY A 289 0.00 -16.85 5.40
N TYR A 290 -1.28 -16.56 5.29
CA TYR A 290 -1.78 -15.30 4.75
C TYR A 290 -3.13 -14.95 5.35
N ALA A 291 -3.53 -13.70 5.21
CA ALA A 291 -4.86 -13.23 5.51
C ALA A 291 -5.15 -11.93 4.75
N ASP A 292 -6.40 -11.76 4.34
CA ASP A 292 -6.89 -10.59 3.62
C ASP A 292 -8.17 -10.10 4.28
N VAL A 293 -8.18 -8.84 4.73
CA VAL A 293 -9.31 -8.27 5.48
C VAL A 293 -9.50 -6.79 5.15
N ALA A 294 -10.76 -6.36 5.10
CA ALA A 294 -11.15 -4.96 4.99
C ALA A 294 -11.63 -4.41 6.34
N GLU A 295 -11.28 -3.15 6.61
CA GLU A 295 -11.86 -2.37 7.70
C GLU A 295 -13.30 -1.97 7.41
N LYS A 296 -14.01 -1.56 8.47
CA LYS A 296 -15.27 -0.84 8.33
C LYS A 296 -15.07 0.50 7.59
N GLY A 297 -16.18 1.08 7.13
CA GLY A 297 -16.19 2.38 6.48
C GLY A 297 -15.44 3.44 7.31
N TYR A 298 -14.77 4.37 6.66
CA TYR A 298 -13.84 5.31 7.33
C TYR A 298 -14.46 6.01 8.56
N MET A 299 -15.72 6.47 8.44
CA MET A 299 -16.45 7.15 9.53
C MET A 299 -17.08 6.19 10.55
N GLU A 300 -17.08 4.89 10.28
CA GLU A 300 -17.71 3.83 11.09
C GLU A 300 -16.71 3.14 12.03
N ARG A 301 -15.42 3.45 11.94
CA ARG A 301 -14.40 2.87 12.81
C ARG A 301 -14.51 3.44 14.21
N GLU A 302 -14.63 2.59 15.22
CA GLU A 302 -14.74 3.03 16.61
C GLU A 302 -13.59 3.98 16.98
N ASP A 303 -12.36 3.53 16.73
CA ASP A 303 -11.13 4.30 16.92
C ASP A 303 -10.46 4.59 15.56
N LEU A 304 -10.42 5.85 15.17
CA LEU A 304 -9.80 6.31 13.92
C LEU A 304 -8.27 6.18 13.94
N GLY A 305 -7.63 6.14 15.11
CA GLY A 305 -6.18 6.03 15.22
C GLY A 305 -5.66 4.59 15.17
N ALA A 306 -6.53 3.61 14.95
CA ALA A 306 -6.19 2.19 14.92
C ALA A 306 -6.86 1.48 13.74
N SER A 307 -6.34 0.31 13.38
CA SER A 307 -6.98 -0.64 12.49
C SER A 307 -6.92 -2.05 13.10
N PRO A 308 -7.97 -2.45 13.84
CA PRO A 308 -8.15 -3.82 14.30
C PRO A 308 -8.10 -4.85 13.17
N ALA A 309 -8.62 -4.55 11.98
CA ALA A 309 -8.60 -5.47 10.83
C ALA A 309 -7.16 -5.82 10.42
N ALA A 310 -6.27 -4.83 10.35
CA ALA A 310 -4.87 -5.06 10.01
C ALA A 310 -4.14 -5.91 11.05
N LEU A 311 -4.45 -5.71 12.34
CA LEU A 311 -3.91 -6.54 13.42
C LEU A 311 -4.44 -7.98 13.34
N MET A 312 -5.75 -8.14 13.15
CA MET A 312 -6.41 -9.45 13.02
C MET A 312 -5.85 -10.23 11.83
N ALA A 313 -5.65 -9.58 10.67
CA ALA A 313 -4.99 -10.17 9.50
C ALA A 313 -3.56 -10.62 9.82
N SER A 314 -2.78 -9.75 10.47
CA SER A 314 -1.38 -10.05 10.83
C SER A 314 -1.28 -11.24 11.77
N GLN A 315 -2.10 -11.28 12.81
CA GLN A 315 -2.14 -12.39 13.77
C GLN A 315 -2.61 -13.70 13.12
N GLN A 316 -3.62 -13.63 12.24
CA GLN A 316 -4.11 -14.82 11.54
C GLN A 316 -3.05 -15.39 10.60
N ALA A 317 -2.32 -14.56 9.84
CA ALA A 317 -1.26 -15.02 8.95
C ALA A 317 -0.10 -15.67 9.73
N LEU A 318 0.35 -15.05 10.84
CA LEU A 318 1.37 -15.62 11.73
C LEU A 318 0.91 -16.95 12.35
N LYS A 319 -0.34 -17.01 12.82
CA LYS A 319 -0.95 -18.23 13.36
C LYS A 319 -1.03 -19.34 12.31
N ALA A 320 -1.44 -19.02 11.08
CA ALA A 320 -1.46 -19.98 9.97
C ALA A 320 -0.05 -20.50 9.68
N ALA A 321 0.96 -19.63 9.73
CA ALA A 321 2.36 -20.01 9.62
C ALA A 321 2.89 -20.78 10.84
N GLY A 322 2.18 -20.80 11.97
CA GLY A 322 2.59 -21.53 13.17
C GLY A 322 3.78 -20.87 13.89
N ILE A 323 3.95 -19.56 13.72
CA ILE A 323 5.04 -18.77 14.31
C ILE A 323 4.50 -17.54 15.04
N GLY A 324 5.32 -16.95 15.90
CA GLY A 324 5.10 -15.62 16.46
C GLY A 324 5.84 -14.53 15.66
N ILE A 325 5.51 -13.27 15.91
CA ILE A 325 6.22 -12.13 15.31
C ILE A 325 7.71 -12.10 15.69
N SER A 326 8.09 -12.69 16.84
CA SER A 326 9.48 -12.82 17.27
C SER A 326 10.32 -13.74 16.39
N ASP A 327 9.69 -14.65 15.63
CA ASP A 327 10.37 -15.63 14.77
C ASP A 327 10.62 -15.09 13.37
N VAL A 328 10.10 -13.89 13.05
CA VAL A 328 10.30 -13.22 11.76
C VAL A 328 11.70 -12.61 11.68
N ASP A 329 12.42 -12.92 10.62
CA ASP A 329 13.79 -12.46 10.34
C ASP A 329 13.84 -11.27 9.38
N ALA A 330 12.91 -11.21 8.43
CA ALA A 330 12.81 -10.14 7.45
C ALA A 330 11.36 -9.65 7.39
N MET A 331 11.13 -8.34 7.47
CA MET A 331 9.78 -7.81 7.34
C MET A 331 9.72 -6.56 6.46
N ASP A 332 8.58 -6.37 5.82
CA ASP A 332 8.21 -5.11 5.21
C ASP A 332 6.79 -4.72 5.63
N LEU A 333 6.71 -3.60 6.35
CA LEU A 333 5.46 -2.97 6.72
C LEU A 333 5.19 -1.81 5.75
N TYR A 334 4.04 -1.86 5.08
CA TYR A 334 3.62 -0.80 4.16
C TYR A 334 3.60 0.58 4.86
N SER A 335 4.23 1.57 4.22
CA SER A 335 4.72 2.78 4.90
C SER A 335 4.42 4.09 4.16
N CYS A 336 3.24 4.21 3.54
CA CYS A 336 2.86 5.45 2.85
C CYS A 336 2.85 6.69 3.75
N PHE A 337 2.53 6.47 5.04
CA PHE A 337 2.56 7.44 6.13
C PHE A 337 2.96 6.71 7.42
N PRO A 338 3.50 7.40 8.43
CA PRO A 338 3.92 6.82 9.70
C PRO A 338 2.85 5.95 10.38
N ILE A 339 1.58 6.38 10.45
CA ILE A 339 0.51 5.59 11.08
C ILE A 339 0.28 4.21 10.45
N ALA A 340 0.53 4.05 9.15
CA ALA A 340 0.38 2.75 8.49
C ALA A 340 1.36 1.70 9.07
N VAL A 341 2.52 2.16 9.55
CA VAL A 341 3.53 1.32 10.22
C VAL A 341 3.28 1.23 11.71
N SER A 342 3.06 2.38 12.38
CA SER A 342 2.93 2.41 13.84
C SER A 342 1.68 1.68 14.32
N ASN A 343 0.60 1.63 13.54
CA ASN A 343 -0.57 0.81 13.83
C ASN A 343 -0.22 -0.69 13.97
N ILE A 344 0.64 -1.21 13.10
CA ILE A 344 1.08 -2.60 13.17
C ILE A 344 2.05 -2.81 14.32
N CYS A 345 2.93 -1.83 14.56
CA CYS A 345 3.87 -1.89 15.68
C CYS A 345 3.13 -1.93 17.02
N ASP A 346 2.13 -1.07 17.22
CA ASP A 346 1.28 -1.04 18.41
C ASP A 346 0.59 -2.39 18.62
N GLY A 347 0.04 -2.98 17.54
CA GLY A 347 -0.72 -4.22 17.61
C GLY A 347 0.12 -5.48 17.80
N LEU A 348 1.33 -5.53 17.23
CA LEU A 348 2.23 -6.69 17.32
C LEU A 348 3.31 -6.54 18.41
N GLY A 349 3.38 -5.39 19.08
CA GLY A 349 4.40 -5.10 20.10
C GLY A 349 5.80 -4.92 19.52
N LEU A 350 5.91 -4.38 18.29
CA LEU A 350 7.20 -4.06 17.67
C LEU A 350 7.67 -2.67 18.11
N ALA A 351 8.98 -2.54 18.38
CA ALA A 351 9.59 -1.25 18.61
C ALA A 351 9.86 -0.53 17.27
N ALA A 352 9.83 0.80 17.27
CA ALA A 352 10.14 1.60 16.08
C ALA A 352 11.59 1.39 15.60
N ASP A 353 12.50 1.08 16.53
CA ASP A 353 13.91 0.78 16.33
C ASP A 353 14.23 -0.72 16.39
N ASP A 354 13.24 -1.59 16.11
CA ASP A 354 13.46 -3.03 16.10
C ASP A 354 14.69 -3.39 15.25
N PRO A 355 15.68 -4.11 15.81
CA PRO A 355 16.98 -4.33 15.15
C PRO A 355 16.87 -5.20 13.88
N ARG A 356 15.74 -5.88 13.67
CA ARG A 356 15.45 -6.62 12.44
C ARG A 356 15.06 -5.69 11.27
N GLY A 357 14.69 -4.45 11.60
CA GLY A 357 14.18 -3.46 10.67
C GLY A 357 12.71 -3.69 10.33
N LEU A 358 11.96 -2.61 10.06
CA LEU A 358 10.53 -2.64 9.73
C LEU A 358 10.25 -2.59 8.22
N THR A 359 11.30 -2.53 7.40
CA THR A 359 11.21 -2.54 5.94
C THR A 359 12.32 -3.38 5.32
N ALA A 360 11.96 -4.11 4.27
CA ALA A 360 12.90 -4.80 3.39
C ALA A 360 13.32 -3.94 2.20
N VAL A 361 12.50 -2.95 1.84
CA VAL A 361 12.63 -2.19 0.58
C VAL A 361 13.12 -0.76 0.80
N GLY A 362 12.74 -0.11 1.91
CA GLY A 362 13.08 1.28 2.22
C GLY A 362 11.88 2.24 2.30
N GLY A 363 10.66 1.73 2.15
CA GLY A 363 9.41 2.50 2.33
C GLY A 363 9.06 3.53 1.27
N LEU A 364 7.76 3.82 1.15
CA LEU A 364 7.21 4.59 0.04
C LEU A 364 7.71 6.05 -0.08
N PRO A 365 8.04 6.79 1.00
CA PRO A 365 8.59 8.15 0.85
C PRO A 365 9.97 8.19 0.20
N PHE A 366 10.74 7.11 0.30
CA PHE A 366 12.18 7.09 -0.03
C PHE A 366 12.49 6.13 -1.19
N PHE A 367 12.13 4.85 -1.06
CA PHE A 367 12.21 3.88 -2.15
C PHE A 367 11.39 4.35 -3.35
N GLY A 368 10.20 4.87 -3.08
CA GLY A 368 9.22 5.25 -4.10
C GLY A 368 7.92 4.48 -3.91
N GLY A 369 6.80 5.19 -3.96
CA GLY A 369 5.48 4.59 -3.95
C GLY A 369 5.05 4.35 -5.39
N ALA A 370 5.37 3.16 -5.93
CA ALA A 370 4.92 2.66 -7.23
C ALA A 370 3.41 2.43 -7.29
N GLY A 371 2.64 3.48 -6.99
CA GLY A 371 1.20 3.50 -6.95
C GLY A 371 0.65 2.40 -6.03
N ASN A 372 -0.13 1.52 -6.61
CA ASN A 372 -0.70 0.36 -5.93
C ASN A 372 0.28 -0.82 -5.82
N ASN A 373 1.46 -0.76 -6.44
CA ASN A 373 2.37 -1.91 -6.62
C ASN A 373 3.54 -1.97 -5.62
N TYR A 374 3.65 -1.05 -4.65
CA TYR A 374 4.78 -1.06 -3.70
C TYR A 374 4.98 -2.43 -3.02
N SER A 375 3.92 -3.07 -2.54
CA SER A 375 4.05 -4.34 -1.82
C SER A 375 4.52 -5.50 -2.68
N MET A 376 4.50 -5.39 -4.02
CA MET A 376 5.12 -6.40 -4.87
C MET A 376 6.65 -6.37 -4.72
N HIS A 377 7.24 -5.17 -4.68
CA HIS A 377 8.67 -4.97 -4.37
C HIS A 377 9.03 -5.50 -2.98
N ALA A 378 8.11 -5.38 -2.01
CA ALA A 378 8.27 -5.96 -0.68
C ALA A 378 8.36 -7.49 -0.71
N VAL A 379 7.47 -8.15 -1.46
CA VAL A 379 7.55 -9.61 -1.66
C VAL A 379 8.85 -10.01 -2.35
N VAL A 380 9.30 -9.27 -3.36
CA VAL A 380 10.60 -9.51 -4.03
C VAL A 380 11.75 -9.45 -3.02
N SER A 381 11.86 -8.35 -2.28
CA SER A 381 12.96 -8.12 -1.33
C SER A 381 12.95 -9.14 -0.18
N VAL A 382 11.77 -9.48 0.35
CA VAL A 382 11.64 -10.52 1.37
C VAL A 382 12.06 -11.88 0.81
N ALA A 383 11.56 -12.29 -0.36
CA ALA A 383 11.93 -13.56 -0.98
C ALA A 383 13.45 -13.68 -1.22
N GLN A 384 14.10 -12.61 -1.68
CA GLN A 384 15.56 -12.58 -1.84
C GLN A 384 16.30 -12.75 -0.52
N LYS A 385 15.89 -12.05 0.55
CA LYS A 385 16.48 -12.20 1.89
C LYS A 385 16.30 -13.63 2.43
N LEU A 386 15.14 -14.24 2.24
CA LEU A 386 14.86 -15.61 2.68
C LEU A 386 15.72 -16.64 1.96
N ARG A 387 15.95 -16.48 0.65
CA ARG A 387 16.85 -17.36 -0.11
C ARG A 387 18.31 -17.27 0.36
N GLN A 388 18.73 -16.12 0.90
CA GLN A 388 20.07 -15.94 1.49
C GLN A 388 20.19 -16.54 2.89
N LYS A 389 19.07 -16.72 3.60
CA LYS A 389 19.01 -17.35 4.92
C LYS A 389 17.97 -18.47 4.93
N PRO A 390 18.22 -19.61 4.27
CA PRO A 390 17.21 -20.67 4.14
C PRO A 390 16.66 -21.11 5.50
N GLY A 391 15.34 -21.29 5.56
CA GLY A 391 14.61 -21.69 6.77
C GLY A 391 14.16 -20.54 7.66
N SER A 392 14.59 -19.31 7.39
CA SER A 392 14.08 -18.10 8.04
C SER A 392 12.64 -17.76 7.64
N TYR A 393 12.01 -16.85 8.38
CA TYR A 393 10.65 -16.38 8.09
C TYR A 393 10.61 -14.91 7.68
N GLY A 394 9.78 -14.63 6.69
CA GLY A 394 9.55 -13.31 6.13
C GLY A 394 8.11 -12.86 6.37
N PHE A 395 7.90 -11.58 6.62
CA PHE A 395 6.57 -10.98 6.80
C PHE A 395 6.36 -9.81 5.84
N VAL A 396 5.30 -9.82 5.05
CA VAL A 396 4.88 -8.68 4.23
C VAL A 396 3.50 -8.25 4.65
N GLY A 397 3.36 -7.00 5.11
CA GLY A 397 2.09 -6.37 5.41
C GLY A 397 1.77 -5.30 4.38
N ALA A 398 0.69 -5.48 3.62
CA ALA A 398 0.31 -4.65 2.48
C ALA A 398 -0.98 -3.89 2.76
N ASN A 399 -0.95 -2.56 2.68
CA ASN A 399 -2.05 -1.69 3.07
C ASN A 399 -2.71 -1.01 1.86
N GLY A 400 -4.04 -1.00 1.85
CA GLY A 400 -4.88 -0.39 0.82
C GLY A 400 -5.79 0.72 1.35
N GLY A 401 -6.02 1.74 0.51
CA GLY A 401 -6.93 2.85 0.84
C GLY A 401 -6.41 3.70 1.98
N PHE A 402 -7.29 4.08 2.91
CA PHE A 402 -6.96 4.84 4.13
C PHE A 402 -6.95 3.89 5.33
N MET A 403 -5.98 2.96 5.39
CA MET A 403 -6.02 1.80 6.31
C MET A 403 -7.33 1.04 6.19
N SER A 404 -7.76 0.80 4.95
CA SER A 404 -9.10 0.28 4.64
C SER A 404 -9.07 -1.19 4.28
N LYS A 405 -7.95 -1.68 3.78
CA LYS A 405 -7.72 -3.08 3.43
C LYS A 405 -6.32 -3.45 3.86
N TYR A 406 -6.14 -4.65 4.39
CA TYR A 406 -4.84 -5.15 4.79
C TYR A 406 -4.69 -6.61 4.36
N SER A 407 -3.63 -6.86 3.60
CA SER A 407 -3.25 -8.18 3.10
C SER A 407 -1.89 -8.55 3.67
N VAL A 408 -1.76 -9.76 4.21
CA VAL A 408 -0.54 -10.22 4.88
C VAL A 408 -0.06 -11.52 4.27
N GLY A 409 1.25 -11.64 4.06
CA GLY A 409 1.92 -12.88 3.69
C GLY A 409 3.08 -13.20 4.62
N VAL A 410 3.13 -14.44 5.09
CA VAL A 410 4.27 -15.02 5.81
C VAL A 410 4.96 -16.03 4.90
N TYR A 411 6.25 -15.83 4.66
CA TYR A 411 7.03 -16.54 3.67
C TYR A 411 8.20 -17.30 4.30
N SER A 412 8.59 -18.44 3.72
CA SER A 412 9.84 -19.14 4.08
C SER A 412 10.29 -20.07 2.96
N THR A 413 11.58 -20.39 2.89
CA THR A 413 12.09 -21.45 2.01
C THR A 413 11.89 -22.85 2.61
N SER A 414 11.49 -22.95 3.89
CA SER A 414 11.15 -24.22 4.51
C SER A 414 9.94 -24.84 3.79
N PRO A 415 10.05 -26.07 3.24
CA PRO A 415 8.94 -26.65 2.52
C PRO A 415 7.75 -26.94 3.42
N ARG A 416 6.54 -26.62 2.95
CA ARG A 416 5.29 -26.84 3.67
C ARG A 416 4.11 -26.96 2.72
N ASN A 417 3.18 -27.87 3.05
CA ASN A 417 1.91 -27.96 2.34
C ASN A 417 1.09 -26.67 2.51
N PHE A 418 0.55 -26.16 1.40
CA PHE A 418 -0.33 -25.00 1.43
C PHE A 418 -1.64 -25.31 2.17
N THR A 419 -2.12 -24.32 2.90
CA THR A 419 -3.40 -24.36 3.61
C THR A 419 -4.14 -23.08 3.27
N ALA A 420 -5.32 -23.20 2.66
CA ALA A 420 -6.15 -22.04 2.37
C ALA A 420 -6.61 -21.37 3.69
N GLY A 421 -6.60 -20.05 3.71
CA GLY A 421 -7.08 -19.23 4.82
C GLY A 421 -8.60 -19.15 4.87
N ASP A 422 -9.15 -18.84 6.05
CA ASP A 422 -10.57 -18.51 6.24
C ASP A 422 -10.74 -16.99 6.41
N ASN A 423 -10.59 -16.27 5.29
CA ASN A 423 -10.74 -14.81 5.26
C ASN A 423 -12.20 -14.40 5.55
N GLN A 424 -13.19 -15.23 5.22
CA GLN A 424 -14.60 -14.89 5.42
C GLN A 424 -14.98 -14.82 6.91
N SER A 425 -14.57 -15.81 7.71
CA SER A 425 -14.81 -15.76 9.16
C SER A 425 -14.08 -14.58 9.81
N LEU A 426 -12.87 -14.26 9.32
CA LEU A 426 -12.10 -13.13 9.82
C LEU A 426 -12.77 -11.79 9.48
N GLN A 427 -13.28 -11.64 8.24
CA GLN A 427 -14.03 -10.47 7.82
C GLN A 427 -15.33 -10.31 8.64
N ASN A 428 -16.08 -11.39 8.84
CA ASN A 428 -17.30 -11.35 9.66
C ASN A 428 -17.04 -10.85 11.08
N ALA A 429 -15.88 -11.19 11.66
CA ALA A 429 -15.49 -10.70 12.98
C ALA A 429 -15.17 -9.20 12.98
N VAL A 430 -14.57 -8.66 11.91
CA VAL A 430 -14.36 -7.21 11.74
C VAL A 430 -15.67 -6.48 11.54
N ASP A 431 -16.57 -7.01 10.72
CA ASP A 431 -17.86 -6.37 10.42
C ASP A 431 -18.74 -6.21 11.67
N GLN A 432 -18.59 -7.13 12.63
CA GLN A 432 -19.29 -7.12 13.92
C GLN A 432 -18.68 -6.17 14.96
N LEU A 433 -17.51 -5.56 14.69
CA LEU A 433 -16.94 -4.55 15.58
C LEU A 433 -17.91 -3.36 15.74
N PRO A 434 -17.94 -2.70 16.92
CA PRO A 434 -18.81 -1.56 17.17
C PRO A 434 -18.52 -0.42 16.18
N SER A 435 -19.57 0.34 15.88
CA SER A 435 -19.48 1.55 15.07
C SER A 435 -20.24 2.69 15.73
N PRO A 436 -19.70 3.92 15.71
CA PRO A 436 -20.45 5.08 16.13
C PRO A 436 -21.53 5.42 15.10
N THR A 437 -22.61 6.04 15.57
CA THR A 437 -23.60 6.65 14.70
C THR A 437 -23.00 7.88 14.00
N VAL A 438 -23.29 8.04 12.72
CA VAL A 438 -22.81 9.17 11.89
C VAL A 438 -24.02 10.00 11.47
N THR A 439 -23.89 11.33 11.58
CA THR A 439 -24.90 12.28 11.06
C THR A 439 -24.29 13.16 9.99
N GLU A 440 -24.94 13.21 8.81
CA GLU A 440 -24.47 14.05 7.71
C GLU A 440 -24.91 15.52 7.85
N THR A 441 -25.92 15.79 8.69
CA THR A 441 -26.52 17.11 8.92
C THR A 441 -26.38 17.55 10.39
N PRO A 442 -25.16 17.67 10.94
CA PRO A 442 -24.93 18.08 12.31
C PRO A 442 -25.35 19.55 12.54
N ASN A 443 -25.88 19.84 13.73
CA ASN A 443 -26.18 21.20 14.16
C ASN A 443 -26.07 21.31 15.69
N GLY A 444 -25.29 22.27 16.19
CA GLY A 444 -25.17 22.56 17.61
C GLY A 444 -23.74 22.48 18.15
N GLU A 445 -23.62 22.40 19.47
CA GLU A 445 -22.33 22.20 20.13
C GLU A 445 -21.78 20.79 19.90
N ALA A 446 -20.48 20.73 19.61
CA ALA A 446 -19.75 19.51 19.36
C ALA A 446 -18.35 19.55 19.99
N THR A 447 -17.70 18.40 20.02
CA THR A 447 -16.30 18.23 20.44
C THR A 447 -15.48 17.71 19.27
N ILE A 448 -14.28 18.26 19.07
CA ILE A 448 -13.33 17.76 18.07
C ILE A 448 -12.79 16.38 18.49
N GLU A 449 -12.97 15.36 17.66
CA GLU A 449 -12.42 14.01 17.85
C GLU A 449 -11.05 13.88 17.17
N THR A 450 -10.92 14.40 15.94
CA THR A 450 -9.63 14.55 15.25
C THR A 450 -9.71 15.67 14.21
N TYR A 451 -8.57 16.11 13.69
CA TYR A 451 -8.48 17.20 12.74
C TYR A 451 -7.28 17.04 11.79
N THR A 452 -7.28 17.84 10.73
CA THR A 452 -6.07 18.14 9.95
C THR A 452 -6.20 19.52 9.32
N VAL A 453 -5.05 20.16 9.05
CA VAL A 453 -4.96 21.39 8.27
C VAL A 453 -4.18 21.09 6.99
N VAL A 454 -4.81 21.29 5.83
CA VAL A 454 -4.24 21.04 4.51
C VAL A 454 -3.58 22.30 3.98
N TYR A 455 -2.38 22.16 3.42
CA TYR A 455 -1.57 23.28 2.94
C TYR A 455 -1.60 23.34 1.41
N HIS A 456 -1.64 24.57 0.87
CA HIS A 456 -1.45 24.84 -0.54
C HIS A 456 -0.34 25.87 -0.72
N LYS A 457 0.65 25.56 -1.57
CA LYS A 457 1.82 26.43 -1.84
C LYS A 457 2.51 26.94 -0.55
N GLY A 458 2.57 26.08 0.47
CA GLY A 458 3.25 26.37 1.74
C GLY A 458 2.43 27.15 2.77
N ALA A 459 1.16 27.49 2.47
CA ALA A 459 0.26 28.17 3.41
C ALA A 459 -0.92 27.26 3.82
N PRO A 460 -1.42 27.35 5.07
CA PRO A 460 -2.69 26.71 5.47
C PRO A 460 -3.82 27.14 4.54
N ALA A 461 -4.51 26.20 3.91
CA ALA A 461 -5.55 26.47 2.92
C ALA A 461 -6.96 26.19 3.48
N PHE A 462 -7.14 25.04 4.11
CA PHE A 462 -8.40 24.65 4.76
C PHE A 462 -8.13 23.59 5.83
N SER A 463 -9.15 23.32 6.64
CA SER A 463 -9.14 22.27 7.65
C SER A 463 -10.30 21.30 7.44
N ILE A 464 -10.09 20.08 7.93
CA ILE A 464 -11.13 19.07 8.07
C ILE A 464 -11.13 18.66 9.54
N VAL A 465 -12.30 18.62 10.15
CA VAL A 465 -12.50 18.06 11.48
C VAL A 465 -13.46 16.90 11.41
N ILE A 466 -13.17 15.87 12.20
CA ILE A 466 -14.16 14.89 12.63
C ILE A 466 -14.54 15.27 14.05
N GLY A 467 -15.83 15.48 14.28
CA GLY A 467 -16.35 15.87 15.58
C GLY A 467 -17.48 14.96 16.04
N ARG A 468 -17.83 15.09 17.32
CA ARG A 468 -18.97 14.42 17.95
C ARG A 468 -19.93 15.45 18.54
N LEU A 469 -21.21 15.36 18.21
CA LEU A 469 -22.24 16.22 18.80
C LEU A 469 -22.34 15.95 20.31
N LYS A 470 -22.36 17.00 21.14
CA LYS A 470 -22.48 16.81 22.60
C LYS A 470 -23.81 16.20 23.02
N ALA A 471 -24.88 16.48 22.27
CA ALA A 471 -26.22 16.04 22.61
C ALA A 471 -26.49 14.56 22.29
N THR A 472 -25.90 14.03 21.21
CA THR A 472 -26.22 12.69 20.68
C THR A 472 -25.01 11.78 20.55
N ASN A 473 -23.79 12.31 20.72
CA ASN A 473 -22.52 11.62 20.47
C ASN A 473 -22.31 11.14 19.01
N GLU A 474 -23.18 11.56 18.09
CA GLU A 474 -23.06 11.24 16.66
C GLU A 474 -21.83 11.92 16.06
N ARG A 475 -21.09 11.15 15.25
CA ARG A 475 -19.90 11.61 14.54
C ARG A 475 -20.29 12.36 13.27
N PHE A 476 -19.51 13.38 12.90
CA PHE A 476 -19.71 14.13 11.66
C PHE A 476 -18.37 14.63 11.09
N LEU A 477 -18.38 15.02 9.81
CA LEU A 477 -17.33 15.81 9.15
C LEU A 477 -17.75 17.28 9.11
N ALA A 478 -16.79 18.18 9.27
CA ALA A 478 -16.95 19.61 9.01
C ALA A 478 -15.64 20.25 8.53
N MET A 479 -15.74 21.42 7.93
CA MET A 479 -14.60 22.24 7.50
C MET A 479 -14.69 23.64 8.09
N ASN A 480 -13.58 24.38 8.13
CA ASN A 480 -13.64 25.81 8.48
C ASN A 480 -14.37 26.61 7.40
N ARG A 481 -14.89 27.77 7.77
CA ARG A 481 -15.35 28.78 6.81
C ARG A 481 -14.15 29.44 6.12
N LYS A 482 -14.30 29.78 4.84
CA LYS A 482 -13.21 30.36 4.04
C LYS A 482 -12.79 31.73 4.55
N GLU A 483 -13.73 32.45 5.15
CA GLU A 483 -13.58 33.82 5.64
C GLU A 483 -12.98 33.88 7.07
N GLU A 484 -12.66 32.73 7.68
CA GLU A 484 -12.22 32.63 9.08
C GLU A 484 -10.81 32.01 9.21
N PRO A 485 -9.73 32.74 8.84
CA PRO A 485 -8.36 32.22 8.90
C PRO A 485 -7.86 31.98 10.33
N GLU A 486 -8.44 32.64 11.34
CA GLU A 486 -8.09 32.43 12.75
C GLU A 486 -8.46 31.02 13.25
N THR A 487 -9.45 30.37 12.64
CA THR A 487 -9.81 28.97 12.92
C THR A 487 -8.65 28.03 12.59
N LEU A 488 -7.93 28.28 11.49
CA LEU A 488 -6.76 27.48 11.11
C LEU A 488 -5.61 27.66 12.11
N LYS A 489 -5.36 28.90 12.57
CA LYS A 489 -4.35 29.16 13.60
C LYS A 489 -4.69 28.46 14.93
N THR A 490 -5.97 28.42 15.28
CA THR A 490 -6.43 27.75 16.51
C THR A 490 -6.23 26.23 16.44
N LEU A 491 -6.47 25.63 15.26
CA LEU A 491 -6.17 24.20 15.03
C LEU A 491 -4.68 23.88 15.04
N LEU A 492 -3.84 24.79 14.53
CA LEU A 492 -2.38 24.66 14.57
C LEU A 492 -1.77 25.01 15.94
N GLY A 493 -2.60 25.35 16.93
CA GLY A 493 -2.19 25.58 18.32
C GLY A 493 -1.87 24.29 19.07
N GLU A 494 -1.68 24.39 20.39
CA GLU A 494 -1.11 23.27 21.18
C GLU A 494 -1.97 21.99 21.21
N GLU A 495 -3.29 22.11 21.38
CA GLU A 495 -4.19 20.95 21.38
C GLU A 495 -5.63 21.36 21.00
N PRO A 496 -6.08 21.07 19.77
CA PRO A 496 -7.46 21.30 19.38
C PRO A 496 -8.39 20.11 19.66
N ILE A 497 -7.86 18.90 19.83
CA ILE A 497 -8.68 17.71 20.09
C ILE A 497 -9.32 17.84 21.47
N GLY A 498 -10.60 17.50 21.58
CA GLY A 498 -11.38 17.68 22.81
C GLY A 498 -11.95 19.09 23.01
N LYS A 499 -11.56 20.10 22.20
CA LYS A 499 -12.17 21.43 22.29
C LYS A 499 -13.62 21.43 21.82
N THR A 500 -14.41 22.31 22.44
CA THR A 500 -15.78 22.60 21.99
C THR A 500 -15.73 23.44 20.72
N ILE A 501 -16.62 23.13 19.79
CA ILE A 501 -16.91 23.88 18.57
C ILE A 501 -18.42 23.96 18.37
N PHE A 502 -18.89 24.90 17.56
CA PHE A 502 -20.26 24.92 17.06
C PHE A 502 -20.29 24.50 15.60
N VAL A 503 -21.07 23.48 15.25
CA VAL A 503 -21.19 22.97 13.89
C VAL A 503 -22.54 23.34 13.29
N THR A 504 -22.56 23.64 11.99
CA THR A 504 -23.78 23.89 11.23
C THR A 504 -23.73 23.16 9.89
N SER A 505 -24.80 22.44 9.59
CA SER A 505 -25.00 21.81 8.29
C SER A 505 -25.17 22.87 7.19
N ALA A 506 -24.51 22.65 6.04
CA ALA A 506 -24.69 23.48 4.86
C ALA A 506 -24.76 22.61 3.58
N ALA A 507 -25.23 23.20 2.48
CA ALA A 507 -25.49 22.47 1.24
C ALA A 507 -24.22 21.93 0.57
N ASP A 508 -23.10 22.66 0.67
CA ASP A 508 -21.81 22.28 0.10
C ASP A 508 -21.03 21.35 1.03
N ALA A 509 -20.77 21.78 2.27
CA ALA A 509 -20.23 20.97 3.35
C ALA A 509 -20.50 21.62 4.71
N ASN A 510 -20.55 20.81 5.76
CA ASN A 510 -20.74 21.30 7.13
C ASN A 510 -19.61 22.25 7.52
N ARG A 511 -19.94 23.24 8.34
CA ARG A 511 -19.02 24.28 8.80
C ARG A 511 -18.93 24.26 10.32
N PHE A 512 -17.75 24.57 10.86
CA PHE A 512 -17.58 24.75 12.29
C PHE A 512 -16.88 26.06 12.63
N THR A 513 -17.11 26.53 13.86
CA THR A 513 -16.43 27.66 14.51
C THR A 513 -16.07 27.29 15.95
N PHE A 514 -15.09 27.99 16.55
CA PHE A 514 -14.73 27.82 17.96
C PHE A 514 -15.66 28.59 18.91
#